data_AF-A0A2V9YA42-F1
#
_entry.id   AF-A0A2V9YA42-F1
#
_cell.length_a   1.000
_cell.length_b   1.000
_cell.length_c   1.000
_cell.angle_alpha   90.00
_cell.angle_beta   90.00
_cell.angle_gamma   90.00
#
_symmetry.space_group_name_H-M   'P 1'
#
loop_
_entity.id
_entity.type
_entity.pdbx_description
1 polymer ?
#
loop_
_entity_poly.entity_id
_entity_poly.type
_entity_poly.pdbx_seq_one_letter_code
_entity_poly.pdbx_strand_id
1 'polypeptide(L)'
;MGAAGATVGAVAGGKIEKASYDGLPEDEIFLYEDALRKGRSVLIALSDDEPSAASVRDILKQAGAESVDAAREQWWTGLRNSEESRYEKSGRSFSEDEEFFRLGFQAAMHARTRCMEFDQVSGEMNAALEDVQRQYPGKQVEEPFTRGFRRGREHYQQLCDEQSRAA
;
A
#
# COMPACT_ATOMS: atom_id res chain seq x y z
N MET A 1 -32.49 -6.45 -56.19
CA MET A 1 -32.55 -5.87 -54.82
C MET A 1 -31.42 -6.50 -54.03
N GLY A 2 -30.43 -5.85 -53.45
CA GLY A 2 -30.08 -4.44 -53.24
C GLY A 2 -28.99 -4.46 -52.15
N ALA A 3 -27.86 -3.80 -52.37
CA ALA A 3 -26.74 -3.72 -51.43
C ALA A 3 -27.01 -2.71 -50.29
N ALA A 4 -26.52 -2.98 -49.08
CA ALA A 4 -26.16 -2.03 -48.00
C ALA A 4 -25.81 -2.84 -46.75
N GLY A 5 -24.81 -2.57 -45.91
CA GLY A 5 -23.84 -1.48 -45.80
C GLY A 5 -23.19 -1.60 -44.41
N ALA A 6 -21.87 -1.40 -44.33
CA ALA A 6 -21.14 -1.32 -43.06
C ALA A 6 -21.46 -0.01 -42.33
N THR A 7 -21.45 0.01 -40.99
CA THR A 7 -20.61 0.88 -40.13
C THR A 7 -21.10 0.94 -38.67
N VAL A 8 -20.13 0.77 -37.76
CA VAL A 8 -19.88 1.51 -36.50
C VAL A 8 -20.99 1.63 -35.45
N GLY A 9 -20.67 1.10 -34.26
CA GLY A 9 -21.29 1.50 -32.99
C GLY A 9 -20.52 0.93 -31.80
N ALA A 10 -19.40 1.56 -31.44
CA ALA A 10 -18.78 1.40 -30.12
C ALA A 10 -19.74 1.92 -29.02
N VAL A 11 -19.42 1.55 -27.77
CA VAL A 11 -20.11 1.82 -26.48
C VAL A 11 -21.14 0.73 -26.12
N ALA A 12 -20.92 -0.12 -25.11
CA ALA A 12 -20.54 0.23 -23.76
C ALA A 12 -19.49 -0.74 -23.18
N GLY A 13 -18.22 -0.42 -23.40
CA GLY A 13 -17.18 -0.76 -22.42
C GLY A 13 -17.39 0.18 -21.24
N GLY A 14 -18.08 -0.29 -20.21
CA GLY A 14 -18.35 0.53 -19.04
C GLY A 14 -19.51 -0.03 -18.25
N LYS A 15 -19.20 -0.47 -17.03
CA LYS A 15 -20.11 -0.88 -15.95
C LYS A 15 -20.36 -2.38 -15.77
N ILE A 16 -19.36 -3.24 -15.93
CA ILE A 16 -19.37 -4.56 -15.24
C ILE A 16 -18.00 -4.93 -14.60
N GLU A 17 -16.93 -4.15 -14.77
CA GLU A 17 -15.57 -4.59 -14.37
C GLU A 17 -15.05 -4.09 -13.01
N LYS A 18 -15.90 -3.69 -12.05
CA LYS A 18 -15.41 -3.18 -10.75
C LYS A 18 -15.88 -3.91 -9.50
N ALA A 19 -16.45 -5.10 -9.63
CA ALA A 19 -16.92 -5.91 -8.49
C ALA A 19 -16.45 -7.37 -8.51
N SER A 20 -15.39 -7.71 -9.25
CA SER A 20 -14.93 -9.12 -9.39
C SER A 20 -13.41 -9.33 -9.33
N TYR A 21 -12.68 -8.44 -8.65
CA TYR A 21 -11.32 -8.75 -8.22
C TYR A 21 -11.20 -8.44 -6.73
N ASP A 22 -11.78 -9.31 -5.90
CA ASP A 22 -11.40 -9.40 -4.48
C ASP A 22 -10.11 -10.22 -4.40
N GLY A 23 -9.07 -9.68 -5.02
CA GLY A 23 -7.69 -10.11 -4.83
C GLY A 23 -7.14 -9.47 -3.57
N LEU A 24 -6.04 -10.00 -3.05
CA LEU A 24 -5.35 -9.34 -1.94
C LEU A 24 -5.10 -7.85 -2.27
N PRO A 25 -5.35 -6.93 -1.34
CA PRO A 25 -5.04 -5.51 -1.52
C PRO A 25 -3.60 -5.34 -2.02
N GLU A 26 -3.44 -4.86 -3.25
CA GLU A 26 -2.15 -4.65 -3.91
C GLU A 26 -1.29 -3.65 -3.12
N ASP A 27 -1.96 -2.74 -2.43
CA ASP A 27 -1.38 -1.76 -1.54
C ASP A 27 -0.69 -2.39 -0.32
N GLU A 28 -0.97 -3.65 0.02
CA GLU A 28 -0.43 -4.32 1.20
C GLU A 28 0.65 -5.36 0.91
N ILE A 29 1.05 -5.52 -0.36
CA ILE A 29 2.04 -6.53 -0.79
C ILE A 29 3.33 -6.46 0.03
N PHE A 30 3.78 -5.25 0.39
CA PHE A 30 5.00 -5.06 1.18
C PHE A 30 4.93 -5.69 2.58
N LEU A 31 3.73 -5.77 3.18
CA LEU A 31 3.52 -6.42 4.48
C LEU A 31 3.67 -7.94 4.36
N TYR A 32 3.09 -8.52 3.31
CA TYR A 32 3.18 -9.95 3.05
C TYR A 32 4.63 -10.37 2.79
N GLU A 33 5.37 -9.59 1.99
CA GLU A 33 6.77 -9.85 1.73
C GLU A 33 7.66 -9.71 2.96
N ASP A 34 7.42 -8.69 3.79
CA ASP A 34 8.15 -8.55 5.05
C ASP A 34 7.87 -9.74 5.98
N ALA A 35 6.61 -10.19 6.07
CA ALA A 35 6.24 -11.38 6.84
C ALA A 35 6.96 -12.63 6.32
N LEU A 36 6.96 -12.85 5.00
CA LEU A 36 7.66 -13.98 4.36
C LEU A 36 9.18 -13.89 4.58
N ARG A 37 9.78 -12.71 4.47
CA ARG A 37 11.22 -12.47 4.74
C ARG A 37 11.59 -12.83 6.18
N LYS A 38 10.67 -12.61 7.12
CA LYS A 38 10.81 -12.99 8.54
C LYS A 38 10.52 -14.47 8.82
N GLY A 39 10.32 -15.29 7.79
CA GLY A 39 10.04 -16.72 7.91
C GLY A 39 8.61 -17.03 8.38
N ARG A 40 7.68 -16.07 8.31
CA ARG A 40 6.26 -16.29 8.60
C ARG A 40 5.56 -16.85 7.35
N SER A 41 4.33 -17.34 7.55
CA SER A 41 3.45 -17.80 6.46
C SER A 41 2.27 -16.84 6.31
N VAL A 42 1.88 -16.57 5.06
CA VAL A 42 0.69 -15.77 4.73
C VAL A 42 -0.44 -16.72 4.32
N LEU A 43 -1.58 -16.62 4.99
CA LEU A 43 -2.77 -17.43 4.73
C LEU A 43 -3.84 -16.54 4.09
N ILE A 44 -4.33 -16.95 2.93
CA ILE A 44 -5.39 -16.26 2.19
C ILE A 44 -6.55 -17.24 2.06
N ALA A 45 -7.71 -16.86 2.59
CA ALA A 45 -8.94 -17.62 2.47
C ALA A 45 -9.91 -16.87 1.57
N LEU A 46 -10.38 -17.53 0.51
CA LEU A 46 -11.43 -17.01 -0.36
C LEU A 46 -12.77 -17.54 0.13
N SER A 47 -13.77 -16.68 0.19
CA SER A 47 -15.11 -17.03 0.65
C SER A 47 -16.15 -16.31 -0.20
N ASP A 48 -17.26 -16.99 -0.47
CA ASP A 48 -18.35 -16.45 -1.30
C ASP A 48 -19.25 -15.46 -0.53
N ASP A 49 -19.18 -15.46 0.81
CA ASP A 49 -20.00 -14.62 1.68
C ASP A 49 -19.27 -14.19 2.96
N GLU A 50 -19.65 -13.02 3.50
CA GLU A 50 -19.04 -12.46 4.70
C GLU A 50 -19.26 -13.32 5.97
N PRO A 51 -20.43 -13.91 6.25
CA PRO A 51 -20.57 -14.85 7.38
C PRO A 51 -19.55 -16.00 7.37
N SER A 52 -19.30 -16.59 6.20
CA SER A 52 -18.29 -17.63 6.01
C SER A 52 -16.87 -17.08 6.19
N ALA A 53 -16.55 -15.92 5.61
CA ALA A 53 -15.26 -15.25 5.80
C ALA A 53 -14.97 -14.92 7.28
N ALA A 54 -15.96 -14.40 8.01
CA ALA A 54 -15.87 -14.12 9.44
C ALA A 54 -15.58 -15.38 10.25
N SER A 55 -16.26 -16.48 9.95
CA SER A 55 -16.05 -17.77 10.62
C SER A 55 -14.62 -18.28 10.41
N VAL A 56 -14.08 -18.16 9.20
CA VAL A 56 -12.68 -18.53 8.91
C VAL A 56 -11.69 -17.63 9.64
N ARG A 57 -11.93 -16.30 9.68
CA ARG A 57 -11.08 -15.37 10.44
C ARG A 57 -11.03 -15.74 11.93
N ASP A 58 -12.15 -16.12 12.53
CA ASP A 58 -12.20 -16.55 13.93
C ASP A 58 -11.41 -17.84 14.18
N ILE A 59 -11.51 -18.83 13.29
CA ILE A 59 -10.73 -20.07 13.38
C ILE A 59 -9.23 -19.78 13.29
N LEU A 60 -8.81 -18.95 12.32
CA LEU A 60 -7.41 -18.58 12.15
C LEU A 60 -6.89 -17.84 13.38
N LYS A 61 -7.67 -16.89 13.91
CA LYS A 61 -7.33 -16.15 15.13
C LYS A 61 -7.19 -17.07 16.35
N GLN A 62 -8.08 -18.05 16.51
CA GLN A 62 -7.99 -19.05 17.58
C GLN A 62 -6.75 -19.95 17.43
N ALA A 63 -6.32 -20.21 16.19
CA ALA A 63 -5.09 -20.94 15.90
C ALA A 63 -3.80 -20.10 16.10
N GLY A 64 -3.93 -18.83 16.53
CA GLY A 64 -2.81 -17.94 16.76
C GLY A 64 -2.37 -17.15 15.53
N ALA A 65 -3.17 -17.14 14.46
CA ALA A 65 -2.89 -16.29 13.31
C ALA A 65 -3.07 -14.80 13.67
N GLU A 66 -2.16 -14.00 13.14
CA GLU A 66 -2.22 -12.55 13.22
C GLU A 66 -3.00 -11.98 12.02
N SER A 67 -3.83 -10.97 12.26
CA SER A 67 -4.51 -10.27 11.16
C SER A 67 -3.56 -9.35 10.41
N VAL A 68 -3.88 -9.07 9.15
CA VAL A 68 -3.07 -8.15 8.33
C VAL A 68 -2.99 -6.76 8.95
N ASP A 69 -4.09 -6.26 9.53
CA ASP A 69 -4.09 -4.98 10.23
C ASP A 69 -3.14 -4.96 11.44
N ALA A 70 -3.13 -6.04 12.24
CA ALA A 70 -2.21 -6.15 13.37
C ALA A 70 -0.76 -6.24 12.88
N ALA A 71 -0.50 -6.98 11.81
CA ALA A 71 0.81 -7.04 11.19
C ALA A 71 1.25 -5.67 10.65
N ARG A 72 0.34 -4.86 10.09
CA ARG A 72 0.62 -3.48 9.63
C ARG A 72 1.05 -2.57 10.77
N GLU A 73 0.39 -2.66 11.92
CA GLU A 73 0.75 -1.88 13.12
C GLU A 73 2.09 -2.34 13.71
N GLN A 74 2.33 -3.64 13.80
CA GLN A 74 3.60 -4.17 14.30
C GLN A 74 4.77 -3.83 13.37
N TRP A 75 4.55 -3.90 12.06
CA TRP A 75 5.53 -3.51 11.06
C TRP A 75 5.94 -2.05 11.24
N TRP A 76 4.95 -1.14 11.35
CA TRP A 76 5.24 0.27 11.60
C TRP A 76 5.98 0.46 12.93
N THR A 77 5.54 -0.19 14.01
CA THR A 77 6.18 -0.12 15.33
C THR A 77 7.66 -0.51 15.27
N GLY A 78 8.00 -1.54 14.49
CA GLY A 78 9.39 -1.97 14.30
C GLY A 78 10.28 -0.93 13.61
N LEU A 79 9.71 -0.07 12.75
CA LEU A 79 10.42 0.99 12.04
C LEU A 79 10.38 2.34 12.76
N ARG A 80 9.29 2.61 13.50
CA ARG A 80 8.92 3.90 14.08
C ARG A 80 10.07 4.56 14.84
N ASN A 81 10.71 3.85 15.77
CA ASN A 81 11.77 4.43 16.61
C ASN A 81 12.99 4.89 15.79
N SER A 82 13.32 4.16 14.72
CA SER A 82 14.43 4.51 13.85
C SER A 82 14.09 5.70 12.95
N GLU A 83 12.83 5.83 12.53
CA GLU A 83 12.34 6.96 11.74
C GLU A 83 12.16 8.22 12.59
N GLU A 84 11.62 8.10 13.81
CA GLU A 84 11.49 9.18 14.79
C GLU A 84 12.85 9.83 15.08
N SER A 85 13.87 9.04 15.40
CA SER A 85 15.23 9.52 15.63
C SER A 85 15.85 10.25 14.43
N ARG A 86 15.48 9.86 13.21
CA ARG A 86 15.92 10.55 11.98
C ARG A 86 15.14 11.84 11.74
N TYR A 87 13.85 11.84 12.07
CA TYR A 87 12.95 12.96 11.86
C TYR A 87 13.25 14.13 12.79
N GLU A 88 13.50 13.87 14.07
CA GLU A 88 13.80 14.89 15.09
C GLU A 88 15.02 15.75 14.75
N LYS A 89 15.99 15.18 14.00
CA LYS A 89 17.18 15.92 13.50
C LYS A 89 16.83 17.05 12.53
N SER A 90 15.59 17.08 12.03
CA SER A 90 15.08 18.13 11.13
C SER A 90 14.41 19.30 11.85
N GLY A 91 14.27 19.25 13.19
CA GLY A 91 13.71 20.35 13.99
C GLY A 91 12.18 20.43 14.02
N ARG A 92 11.48 19.40 13.52
CA ARG A 92 10.01 19.24 13.58
C ARG A 92 9.63 18.12 14.55
N SER A 93 8.40 18.17 15.06
CA SER A 93 7.85 17.16 15.96
C SER A 93 7.38 15.94 15.17
N PHE A 94 8.09 14.82 15.30
CA PHE A 94 7.67 13.58 14.65
C PHE A 94 6.27 13.15 15.08
N SER A 95 5.92 13.30 16.37
CA SER A 95 4.62 12.89 16.88
C SER A 95 3.44 13.65 16.26
N GLU A 96 3.64 14.91 15.83
CA GLU A 96 2.60 15.70 15.15
C GLU A 96 2.46 15.33 13.68
N ASP A 97 3.57 14.91 13.06
CA ASP A 97 3.68 14.61 11.63
C ASP A 97 3.56 13.10 11.32
N GLU A 98 3.57 12.23 12.35
CA GLU A 98 3.70 10.77 12.24
C GLU A 98 2.61 10.15 11.36
N GLU A 99 1.36 10.57 11.52
CA GLU A 99 0.22 10.05 10.76
C GLU A 99 0.44 10.21 9.25
N PHE A 100 0.70 11.44 8.81
CA PHE A 100 0.89 11.75 7.39
C PHE A 100 2.24 11.24 6.87
N PHE A 101 3.27 11.25 7.71
CA PHE A 101 4.56 10.64 7.40
C PHE A 101 4.42 9.14 7.13
N ARG A 102 3.68 8.42 7.99
CA ARG A 102 3.41 7.00 7.81
C ARG A 102 2.65 6.72 6.52
N LEU A 103 1.64 7.53 6.20
CA LEU A 103 0.88 7.41 4.95
C LEU A 103 1.78 7.56 3.71
N GLY A 104 2.66 8.57 3.73
CA GLY A 104 3.65 8.76 2.66
C GLY A 104 4.59 7.56 2.55
N PHE A 105 5.12 7.08 3.68
CA PHE A 105 6.04 5.94 3.71
C PHE A 105 5.40 4.69 3.11
N GLN A 106 4.17 4.37 3.51
CA GLN A 106 3.42 3.22 2.99
C GLN A 106 3.12 3.38 1.49
N ALA A 107 2.75 4.58 1.05
CA ALA A 107 2.50 4.87 -0.36
C ALA A 107 3.72 4.58 -1.25
N ALA A 108 4.93 4.85 -0.75
CA ALA A 108 6.17 4.55 -1.46
C ALA A 108 6.48 3.05 -1.56
N MET A 109 5.93 2.21 -0.67
CA MET A 109 6.21 0.77 -0.59
C MET A 109 5.27 -0.08 -1.47
N HIS A 110 4.22 0.51 -2.05
CA HIS A 110 3.27 -0.19 -2.90
C HIS A 110 3.92 -0.84 -4.12
N ALA A 111 3.38 -1.99 -4.56
CA ALA A 111 3.94 -2.73 -5.68
C ALA A 111 4.05 -1.90 -6.98
N ARG A 112 3.10 -0.99 -7.21
CA ARG A 112 3.07 -0.11 -8.38
C ARG A 112 4.30 0.80 -8.49
N THR A 113 4.97 1.13 -7.40
CA THR A 113 6.14 2.04 -7.40
C THR A 113 7.47 1.31 -7.66
N ARG A 114 7.50 -0.03 -7.68
CA ARG A 114 8.71 -0.86 -7.57
C ARG A 114 9.66 -0.85 -8.77
N CYS A 115 9.23 -0.35 -9.92
CA CYS A 115 10.05 -0.29 -11.14
C CYS A 115 9.91 1.05 -11.87
N MET A 116 9.43 2.09 -11.18
CA MET A 116 9.16 3.38 -11.81
C MET A 116 10.41 4.26 -11.82
N GLU A 117 10.67 4.86 -12.98
CA GLU A 117 11.61 5.96 -13.15
C GLU A 117 11.18 7.18 -12.31
N PHE A 118 12.14 8.01 -11.92
CA PHE A 118 11.94 9.10 -10.96
C PHE A 118 10.77 10.04 -11.30
N ASP A 119 10.58 10.38 -12.58
CA ASP A 119 9.46 11.22 -13.03
C ASP A 119 8.09 10.56 -12.87
N GLN A 120 8.00 9.24 -13.07
CA GLN A 120 6.75 8.49 -12.92
C GLN A 120 6.38 8.35 -11.43
N VAL A 121 7.38 8.15 -10.57
CA VAL A 121 7.20 8.09 -9.11
C VAL A 121 6.59 9.38 -8.55
N SER A 122 6.94 10.53 -9.14
CA SER A 122 6.41 11.83 -8.72
C SER A 122 4.91 11.97 -9.03
N GLY A 123 4.44 11.42 -10.15
CA GLY A 123 3.02 11.36 -10.48
C GLY A 123 2.21 10.52 -9.48
N GLU A 124 2.75 9.36 -9.10
CA GLU A 124 2.11 8.48 -8.11
C GLU A 124 2.08 9.08 -6.71
N MET A 125 3.16 9.75 -6.30
CA MET A 125 3.23 10.49 -5.05
C MET A 125 2.16 11.59 -5.00
N ASN A 126 2.01 12.36 -6.09
CA ASN A 126 1.03 13.43 -6.16
C ASN A 126 -0.40 12.89 -6.10
N ALA A 127 -0.71 11.82 -6.84
CA ALA A 127 -2.01 11.19 -6.81
C ALA A 127 -2.36 10.68 -5.39
N ALA A 128 -1.41 10.03 -4.71
CA ALA A 128 -1.60 9.57 -3.35
C ALA A 128 -1.75 10.75 -2.36
N LEU A 129 -0.99 11.83 -2.54
CA LEU A 129 -1.12 13.05 -1.75
C LEU A 129 -2.49 13.71 -1.92
N GLU A 130 -3.00 13.80 -3.15
CA GLU A 130 -4.34 14.35 -3.44
C GLU A 130 -5.45 13.57 -2.73
N ASP A 131 -5.33 12.24 -2.68
CA ASP A 131 -6.29 11.40 -1.96
C ASP A 131 -6.24 11.64 -0.44
N VAL A 132 -5.05 11.80 0.13
CA VAL A 132 -4.88 12.17 1.55
C VAL A 132 -5.41 13.57 1.82
N GLN A 133 -5.12 14.57 0.98
CA GLN A 133 -5.65 15.93 1.12
C GLN A 133 -7.18 15.95 1.08
N ARG A 134 -7.80 15.12 0.24
CA ARG A 134 -9.27 14.99 0.16
C ARG A 134 -9.85 14.38 1.44
N GLN A 135 -9.17 13.42 2.05
CA GLN A 135 -9.59 12.78 3.30
C GLN A 135 -9.39 13.67 4.53
N TYR A 136 -8.38 14.55 4.51
CA TYR A 136 -7.98 15.40 5.64
C TYR A 136 -8.00 16.90 5.26
N PRO A 137 -9.17 17.49 4.95
CA PRO A 137 -9.26 18.88 4.54
C PRO A 137 -8.79 19.83 5.65
N GLY A 138 -7.93 20.80 5.28
CA GLY A 138 -7.41 21.82 6.20
C GLY A 138 -6.28 21.36 7.12
N LYS A 139 -5.78 20.13 6.98
CA LYS A 139 -4.58 19.64 7.66
C LYS A 139 -3.33 19.90 6.82
N GLN A 140 -2.21 20.13 7.49
CA GLN A 140 -0.89 20.27 6.85
C GLN A 140 -0.32 18.88 6.53
N VAL A 141 -0.80 18.27 5.45
CA VAL A 141 -0.45 16.87 5.10
C VAL A 141 0.73 16.76 4.13
N GLU A 142 0.97 17.77 3.31
CA GLU A 142 1.91 17.71 2.18
C GLU A 142 3.35 17.43 2.62
N GLU A 143 3.94 18.31 3.43
CA GLU A 143 5.32 18.17 3.88
C GLU A 143 5.59 16.85 4.64
N PRO A 144 4.78 16.44 5.64
CA PRO A 144 5.01 15.16 6.32
C PRO A 144 4.83 13.96 5.38
N PHE A 145 3.82 13.98 4.51
CA PHE A 145 3.59 12.93 3.51
C PHE A 145 4.77 12.79 2.54
N THR A 146 5.21 13.87 1.91
CA THR A 146 6.32 13.85 0.95
C THR A 146 7.63 13.35 1.59
N ARG A 147 7.88 13.71 2.85
CA ARG A 147 9.03 13.17 3.61
C ARG A 147 8.91 11.68 3.86
N GLY A 148 7.74 11.23 4.30
CA GLY A 148 7.42 9.82 4.48
C GLY A 148 7.67 9.04 3.20
N PHE A 149 7.13 9.53 2.09
CA PHE A 149 7.27 8.92 0.77
C PHE A 149 8.73 8.78 0.35
N ARG A 150 9.53 9.84 0.49
CA ARG A 150 10.97 9.78 0.19
C ARG A 150 11.68 8.75 1.06
N ARG A 151 11.39 8.68 2.37
CA ARG A 151 11.98 7.69 3.27
C ARG A 151 11.56 6.26 2.93
N GLY A 152 10.30 6.03 2.58
CA GLY A 152 9.82 4.72 2.13
C GLY A 152 10.56 4.24 0.88
N ARG A 153 10.83 5.14 -0.08
CA ARG A 153 11.65 4.82 -1.27
C ARG A 153 13.07 4.41 -0.91
N GLU A 154 13.73 5.17 -0.05
CA GLU A 154 15.09 4.86 0.42
C GLU A 154 15.13 3.51 1.16
N HIS A 155 14.13 3.24 2.00
CA HIS A 155 14.01 1.98 2.71
C HIS A 155 13.81 0.79 1.76
N TYR A 156 12.92 0.93 0.76
CA TYR A 156 12.71 -0.10 -0.24
C TYR A 156 13.99 -0.41 -1.04
N GLN A 157 14.73 0.63 -1.43
CA GLN A 157 16.00 0.46 -2.15
C GLN A 157 17.05 -0.29 -1.31
N GLN A 158 17.13 -0.01 0.00
CA GLN A 158 18.00 -0.75 0.91
C GLN A 158 17.64 -2.24 0.97
N LEU A 159 16.35 -2.58 1.03
CA LEU A 159 15.88 -3.97 1.02
C LEU A 159 16.26 -4.70 -0.29
N CYS A 160 16.17 -4.03 -1.44
CA CYS A 160 16.59 -4.59 -2.72
C CYS A 160 18.11 -4.83 -2.77
N ASP A 161 18.90 -3.86 -2.28
CA ASP A 161 20.37 -3.99 -2.23
C ASP A 161 20.80 -5.13 -1.29
N GLU A 162 20.15 -5.30 -0.14
CA GLU A 162 20.40 -6.40 0.80
C GLU A 162 20.08 -7.77 0.17
N GLN A 163 18.95 -7.87 -0.55
CA GLN A 163 18.57 -9.09 -1.25
C GLN A 163 19.58 -9.46 -2.33
N SER A 164 20.12 -8.48 -3.06
CA SER A 164 21.14 -8.71 -4.09
C SER A 164 22.46 -9.23 -3.54
N ARG A 165 22.79 -8.92 -2.27
CA ARG A 165 24.02 -9.35 -1.60
C ARG A 165 23.92 -10.74 -0.95
N ALA A 166 22.71 -11.19 -0.68
CA ALA A 166 22.44 -12.49 -0.04
C ALA A 166 22.22 -13.63 -1.05
N ALA A 167 22.10 -13.30 -2.34
CA ALA A 167 21.96 -14.23 -3.46
C ALA A 167 23.33 -14.55 -4.11
#